data_AF-A0A6I9P153-F1
#
_entry.id   AF-A0A6I9P153-F1
#
_cell.length_a   1.000
_cell.length_b   1.000
_cell.length_c   1.000
_cell.angle_alpha   90.00
_cell.angle_beta   90.00
_cell.angle_gamma   90.00
#
_symmetry.space_group_name_H-M   'P 1'
#
loop_
_entity.id
_entity.type
_entity.pdbx_description
1 polymer ?
#
loop_
_entity_poly.entity_id
_entity_poly.type
_entity_poly.pdbx_seq_one_letter_code
_entity_poly.pdbx_strand_id
1 'polypeptide(L)'
;EDCWHSKVSDVRSQLRFLEEVESLKKKRKDDEERERLLRLARSRSHTEDPQLLLLKQRAKEMQQMEQAQVQQREANLTALAAIGPRRKRPLELTEGQVPVLPRQCVQRVSRVMLRDLLLCMEQDRFLRHSLTLYKAML
;
A
#
# COMPACT_ATOMS: atom_id res chain seq x y z
N GLU A 1 51.76 75.19 -7.26
CA GLU A 1 50.93 74.20 -7.99
C GLU A 1 49.81 73.73 -7.05
N ASP A 2 48.58 73.76 -7.54
CA ASP A 2 47.38 73.83 -6.70
C ASP A 2 47.06 72.51 -6.00
N CYS A 3 47.10 72.52 -4.66
CA CYS A 3 46.74 71.41 -3.76
C CYS A 3 45.35 70.82 -4.03
N TRP A 4 44.43 71.62 -4.58
CA TRP A 4 43.08 71.20 -4.95
C TRP A 4 43.03 70.25 -6.16
N HIS A 5 43.94 70.39 -7.12
CA HIS A 5 44.04 69.46 -8.26
C HIS A 5 44.60 68.09 -7.86
N SER A 6 45.48 68.04 -6.85
CA SER A 6 46.09 66.80 -6.36
C SER A 6 45.07 65.85 -5.71
N LYS A 7 44.09 66.38 -4.97
CA LYS A 7 43.05 65.55 -4.30
C LYS A 7 42.04 64.93 -5.28
N VAL A 8 41.75 65.61 -6.39
CA VAL A 8 40.83 65.09 -7.43
C VAL A 8 41.53 64.06 -8.34
N SER A 9 42.87 64.06 -8.37
CA SER A 9 43.70 63.26 -9.27
C SER A 9 44.48 62.13 -8.58
N ASP A 10 44.20 61.79 -7.30
CA ASP A 10 44.83 60.61 -6.68
C ASP A 10 44.19 59.30 -7.18
N VAL A 11 44.38 59.04 -8.47
CA VAL A 11 43.93 57.84 -9.18
C VAL A 11 44.50 56.58 -8.52
N ARG A 12 45.68 56.66 -7.88
CA ARG A 12 46.32 55.52 -7.21
C ARG A 12 45.57 55.10 -5.96
N SER A 13 45.07 56.02 -5.13
CA SER A 13 44.22 55.66 -3.99
C SER A 13 42.84 55.20 -4.42
N GLN A 14 42.27 55.80 -5.47
CA GLN A 14 40.99 55.36 -6.05
C GLN A 14 41.07 53.91 -6.58
N LEU A 15 42.15 53.55 -7.28
CA LEU A 15 42.38 52.18 -7.76
C LEU A 15 42.52 51.18 -6.61
N ARG A 16 43.29 51.51 -5.56
CA ARG A 16 43.41 50.66 -4.36
C ARG A 16 42.06 50.45 -3.66
N PHE A 17 41.24 51.48 -3.58
CA PHE A 17 39.89 51.36 -3.02
C PHE A 17 39.02 50.39 -3.83
N LEU A 18 39.08 50.47 -5.17
CA LEU A 18 38.34 49.54 -6.03
C LEU A 18 38.82 48.09 -5.84
N GLU A 19 40.13 47.86 -5.77
CA GLU A 19 40.71 46.54 -5.47
C GLU A 19 40.27 46.02 -4.09
N GLU A 20 40.25 46.86 -3.07
CA GLU A 20 39.75 46.51 -1.73
C GLU A 20 38.27 46.13 -1.76
N VAL A 21 37.44 46.89 -2.47
CA VAL A 21 36.01 46.61 -2.66
C VAL A 21 35.80 45.27 -3.37
N GLU A 22 36.56 44.98 -4.41
CA GLU A 22 36.51 43.69 -5.12
C GLU A 22 36.94 42.53 -4.22
N SER A 23 38.00 42.72 -3.42
CA SER A 23 38.45 41.72 -2.46
C SER A 23 37.39 41.41 -1.40
N LEU A 24 36.66 42.44 -0.94
CA LEU A 24 35.59 42.29 0.03
C LEU A 24 34.37 41.60 -0.59
N LYS A 25 34.01 41.93 -1.83
CA LYS A 25 32.94 41.23 -2.56
C LYS A 25 33.26 39.75 -2.74
N LYS A 26 34.50 39.43 -3.10
CA LYS A 26 34.97 38.04 -3.22
C LYS A 26 34.87 37.31 -1.89
N LYS A 27 35.40 37.90 -0.81
CA LYS A 27 35.33 37.32 0.55
C LYS A 27 33.90 37.05 0.98
N ARG A 28 32.97 38.00 0.78
CA ARG A 28 31.55 37.79 1.10
C ARG A 28 30.95 36.60 0.35
N LYS A 29 31.25 36.49 -0.94
CA LYS A 29 30.77 35.37 -1.76
C LYS A 29 31.36 34.03 -1.28
N ASP A 30 32.67 34.00 -0.99
CA ASP A 30 33.34 32.81 -0.48
C ASP A 30 32.78 32.40 0.90
N ASP A 31 32.48 33.37 1.76
CA ASP A 31 31.86 33.15 3.08
C ASP A 31 30.41 32.65 2.95
N GLU A 32 29.61 33.17 2.02
CA GLU A 32 28.26 32.69 1.72
C GLU A 32 28.27 31.25 1.19
N GLU A 33 29.21 30.90 0.30
CA GLU A 33 29.38 29.54 -0.20
C GLU A 33 29.80 28.58 0.93
N ARG A 34 30.71 29.01 1.79
CA ARG A 34 31.13 28.25 2.98
C ARG A 34 29.97 28.05 3.95
N GLU A 35 29.17 29.08 4.22
CA GLU A 35 28.00 28.98 5.10
C GLU A 35 26.97 28.02 4.53
N ARG A 36 26.71 28.08 3.21
CA ARG A 36 25.81 27.14 2.52
C ARG A 36 26.27 25.69 2.69
N LEU A 37 27.57 25.43 2.50
CA LEU A 37 28.14 24.09 2.69
C LEU A 37 28.02 23.62 4.15
N LEU A 38 28.34 24.49 5.11
CA LEU A 38 28.18 24.19 6.55
C LEU A 38 26.71 23.93 6.91
N ARG A 39 25.77 24.63 6.30
CA ARG A 39 24.33 24.43 6.48
C ARG A 39 23.87 23.05 5.97
N LEU A 40 24.36 22.63 4.80
CA LEU A 40 24.10 21.29 4.25
C LEU A 40 24.77 20.17 5.06
N ALA A 41 25.96 20.43 5.61
CA ALA A 41 26.65 19.48 6.49
C ALA A 41 25.94 19.34 7.85
N ARG A 42 25.50 20.46 8.44
CA ARG A 42 24.72 20.48 9.69
C ARG A 42 23.33 19.85 9.52
N SER A 43 22.65 20.05 8.40
CA SER A 43 21.33 19.45 8.17
C SER A 43 21.39 17.92 8.14
N ARG A 44 22.50 17.33 7.70
CA ARG A 44 22.74 15.87 7.80
C ARG A 44 22.89 15.35 9.23
N SER A 45 23.16 16.22 10.21
CA SER A 45 23.30 15.87 11.64
C SER A 45 22.06 16.21 12.49
N HIS A 46 21.03 16.82 11.90
CA HIS A 46 19.80 17.16 12.62
C HIS A 46 18.87 15.95 12.62
N THR A 47 18.76 15.27 13.76
CA THR A 47 17.93 14.09 14.01
C THR A 47 16.43 14.28 13.74
N GLU A 48 15.98 15.49 13.41
CA GLU A 48 14.58 15.86 13.15
C GLU A 48 14.40 16.52 11.77
N ASP A 49 15.27 16.20 10.81
CA ASP A 49 15.00 16.55 9.42
C ASP A 49 13.72 15.81 8.96
N PRO A 50 12.64 16.53 8.60
CA PRO A 50 11.40 15.90 8.13
C PRO A 50 11.63 14.99 6.92
N GLN A 51 12.66 15.25 6.10
CA GLN A 51 13.01 14.37 4.98
C GLN A 51 13.59 13.03 5.45
N LEU A 52 14.39 13.02 6.53
CA LEU A 52 14.95 11.79 7.09
C LEU A 52 13.87 10.92 7.71
N LEU A 53 12.90 11.54 8.39
CA LEU A 53 11.73 10.84 8.95
C LEU A 53 10.90 10.18 7.85
N LEU A 54 10.64 10.89 6.74
CA LEU A 54 9.92 10.34 5.61
C LEU A 54 10.67 9.16 4.96
N LEU A 55 11.99 9.27 4.80
CA LEU A 55 12.82 8.18 4.28
C LEU A 55 12.79 6.95 5.21
N LYS A 56 12.89 7.16 6.52
CA LYS A 56 12.81 6.09 7.53
C LYS A 56 11.42 5.43 7.54
N GLN A 57 10.35 6.22 7.44
CA GLN A 57 9.00 5.71 7.33
C GLN A 57 8.81 4.88 6.06
N ARG A 58 9.25 5.40 4.91
CA ARG A 58 9.18 4.70 3.61
C ARG A 58 9.96 3.39 3.61
N ALA A 59 11.13 3.37 4.25
CA ALA A 59 11.92 2.15 4.42
C ALA A 59 11.15 1.10 5.26
N LYS A 60 10.51 1.53 6.35
CA LYS A 60 9.70 0.66 7.22
C LYS A 60 8.46 0.11 6.49
N GLU A 61 7.77 0.94 5.72
CA GLU A 61 6.60 0.52 4.91
C GLU A 61 7.00 -0.49 3.83
N MET A 62 8.12 -0.25 3.14
CA MET A 62 8.66 -1.18 2.15
C MET A 62 9.00 -2.53 2.77
N GLN A 63 9.66 -2.53 3.92
CA GLN A 63 10.00 -3.75 4.66
C GLN A 63 8.75 -4.52 5.13
N GLN A 64 7.73 -3.81 5.61
CA GLN A 64 6.45 -4.44 5.98
C GLN A 64 5.75 -5.08 4.77
N MET A 65 5.72 -4.38 3.64
CA MET A 65 5.13 -4.90 2.41
C MET A 65 5.86 -6.16 1.91
N GLU A 66 7.20 -6.17 1.99
CA GLU A 66 8.02 -7.34 1.65
C GLU A 66 7.71 -8.52 2.58
N GLN A 67 7.68 -8.29 3.89
CA GLN A 67 7.31 -9.32 4.87
C GLN A 67 5.92 -9.89 4.64
N ALA A 68 4.93 -9.04 4.38
CA ALA A 68 3.57 -9.48 4.07
C ALA A 68 3.52 -10.30 2.78
N GLN A 69 4.30 -9.92 1.76
CA GLN A 69 4.39 -10.67 0.52
C GLN A 69 5.05 -12.04 0.72
N VAL A 70 6.12 -12.12 1.52
CA VAL A 70 6.76 -13.40 1.89
C VAL A 70 5.78 -14.29 2.65
N GLN A 71 5.11 -13.76 3.68
CA GLN A 71 4.10 -14.50 4.44
C GLN A 71 2.97 -15.01 3.53
N GLN A 72 2.50 -14.21 2.58
CA GLN A 72 1.48 -14.66 1.62
C GLN A 72 2.00 -15.79 0.72
N ARG A 73 3.24 -15.70 0.25
CA ARG A 73 3.88 -16.76 -0.55
C ARG A 73 4.04 -18.05 0.27
N GLU A 74 4.48 -17.95 1.51
CA GLU A 74 4.61 -19.08 2.44
C GLU A 74 3.26 -19.72 2.76
N ALA A 75 2.23 -18.91 3.01
CA ALA A 75 0.86 -19.39 3.22
C ALA A 75 0.34 -20.14 1.99
N ASN A 76 0.61 -19.63 0.78
CA ASN A 76 0.24 -20.30 -0.46
C ASN A 76 0.98 -21.62 -0.66
N LEU A 77 2.29 -21.66 -0.40
CA LEU A 77 3.09 -22.90 -0.44
C LEU A 77 2.55 -23.94 0.54
N THR A 78 2.22 -23.50 1.76
CA THR A 78 1.64 -24.36 2.81
C THR A 78 0.26 -24.88 2.39
N ALA A 79 -0.58 -24.03 1.77
CA ALA A 79 -1.88 -24.44 1.26
C ALA A 79 -1.75 -25.48 0.12
N LEU A 80 -0.81 -25.28 -0.81
CA LEU A 80 -0.53 -26.24 -1.87
C LEU A 80 -0.05 -27.59 -1.31
N ALA A 81 0.82 -27.57 -0.29
CA ALA A 81 1.25 -28.78 0.41
C ALA A 81 0.06 -29.48 1.12
N ALA A 82 -0.83 -28.71 1.74
CA ALA A 82 -2.00 -29.21 2.45
C ALA A 82 -3.11 -29.76 1.53
N ILE A 83 -3.27 -29.22 0.32
CA ILE A 83 -4.23 -29.72 -0.68
C ILE A 83 -3.92 -31.18 -1.04
N GLY A 84 -2.64 -31.57 -1.07
CA GLY A 84 -2.18 -32.95 -1.30
C GLY A 84 -2.61 -33.55 -2.65
N PRO A 85 -2.22 -34.80 -2.95
CA PRO A 85 -2.70 -35.52 -4.13
C PRO A 85 -4.23 -35.63 -4.07
N ARG A 86 -4.91 -34.98 -5.01
CA ARG A 86 -6.36 -34.99 -5.12
C ARG A 86 -6.83 -36.42 -5.36
N ARG A 87 -7.24 -37.13 -4.30
CA ARG A 87 -7.99 -38.38 -4.45
C ARG A 87 -9.24 -38.04 -5.24
N LYS A 88 -9.30 -38.47 -6.50
CA LYS A 88 -10.55 -38.51 -7.25
C LYS A 88 -11.43 -39.48 -6.47
N ARG A 89 -12.31 -38.95 -5.62
CA ARG A 89 -13.45 -39.73 -5.16
C ARG A 89 -14.25 -40.08 -6.41
N PRO A 90 -14.41 -41.37 -6.76
CA PRO A 90 -15.50 -41.75 -7.64
C PRO A 90 -16.77 -41.16 -7.04
N LEU A 91 -17.61 -40.59 -7.90
CA LEU A 91 -18.93 -40.10 -7.54
C LEU A 91 -19.79 -41.34 -7.26
N GLU A 92 -19.61 -41.94 -6.09
CA GLU A 92 -20.46 -43.01 -5.60
C GLU A 92 -21.01 -42.59 -4.25
N LEU A 93 -22.29 -42.92 -4.09
CA LEU A 93 -23.16 -42.64 -2.98
C LEU A 93 -22.46 -42.80 -1.62
N THR A 94 -22.87 -41.91 -0.70
CA THR A 94 -23.00 -42.20 0.73
C THR A 94 -21.70 -42.39 1.54
N GLU A 95 -21.60 -41.49 2.52
CA GLU A 95 -20.85 -41.59 3.78
C GLU A 95 -19.32 -41.46 3.77
N GLY A 96 -18.86 -40.44 4.49
CA GLY A 96 -17.44 -40.19 4.73
C GLY A 96 -17.19 -38.89 5.50
N GLN A 97 -17.32 -38.97 6.82
CA GLN A 97 -16.97 -37.94 7.80
C GLN A 97 -15.46 -37.63 7.79
N VAL A 98 -15.09 -36.34 7.86
CA VAL A 98 -13.97 -35.80 8.69
C VAL A 98 -14.14 -34.28 8.86
N PRO A 99 -13.69 -33.69 9.99
CA PRO A 99 -14.37 -32.57 10.64
C PRO A 99 -13.97 -31.23 10.06
N VAL A 100 -14.92 -30.57 9.42
CA VAL A 100 -14.86 -29.13 9.18
C VAL A 100 -15.41 -28.48 10.45
N LEU A 101 -14.63 -27.59 11.08
CA LEU A 101 -15.10 -26.61 12.07
C LEU A 101 -16.53 -26.17 11.74
N PRO A 102 -17.44 -26.04 12.73
CA PRO A 102 -18.85 -25.81 12.45
C PRO A 102 -18.99 -24.43 11.81
N ARG A 103 -18.88 -24.37 10.48
CA ARG A 103 -19.49 -23.32 9.69
C ARG A 103 -20.97 -23.46 10.01
N GLN A 104 -21.46 -22.51 10.79
CA GLN A 104 -22.86 -22.31 11.09
C GLN A 104 -23.64 -22.71 9.85
N CYS A 105 -24.42 -23.79 10.01
CA CYS A 105 -25.17 -24.41 8.96
C CYS A 105 -26.05 -23.33 8.34
N VAL A 106 -25.59 -22.76 7.21
CA VAL A 106 -26.49 -22.02 6.33
C VAL A 106 -27.42 -23.11 5.85
N GLN A 107 -28.63 -23.16 6.42
CA GLN A 107 -29.67 -24.08 6.01
C GLN A 107 -29.79 -23.92 4.49
N ARG A 108 -29.28 -24.91 3.76
CA ARG A 108 -29.40 -24.94 2.31
C ARG A 108 -30.88 -25.16 2.07
N VAL A 109 -31.59 -24.08 1.79
CA VAL A 109 -32.98 -24.16 1.35
C VAL A 109 -32.95 -24.91 0.04
N SER A 110 -33.41 -26.16 0.06
CA SER A 110 -33.71 -26.90 -1.16
C SER A 110 -34.82 -26.14 -1.86
N ARG A 111 -34.45 -25.41 -2.91
CA ARG A 111 -35.43 -24.72 -3.75
C ARG A 111 -36.16 -25.79 -4.55
N VAL A 112 -37.37 -26.13 -4.12
CA VAL A 112 -38.28 -26.99 -4.88
C VAL A 112 -39.10 -26.08 -5.78
N MET A 113 -39.12 -26.37 -7.09
CA MET A 113 -39.98 -25.66 -8.01
C MET A 113 -41.42 -26.09 -7.76
N LEU A 114 -42.38 -25.17 -7.86
CA LEU A 114 -43.81 -25.48 -7.70
C LEU A 114 -44.24 -26.65 -8.60
N ARG A 115 -43.72 -26.71 -9.83
CA ARG A 115 -43.95 -27.81 -10.78
C ARG A 115 -43.57 -29.18 -10.21
N ASP A 116 -42.42 -29.27 -9.56
CA ASP A 116 -41.91 -30.54 -9.01
C ASP A 116 -42.77 -30.97 -7.82
N LEU A 117 -43.19 -30.02 -6.99
CA LEU A 117 -44.12 -30.28 -5.88
C LEU A 117 -45.48 -30.77 -6.37
N LEU A 118 -46.06 -30.12 -7.39
CA LEU A 118 -47.35 -30.52 -7.96
C LEU A 118 -47.28 -31.92 -8.58
N LEU A 119 -46.18 -32.23 -9.28
CA LEU A 119 -45.93 -33.56 -9.84
C LEU A 119 -45.85 -34.64 -8.73
N CYS A 120 -45.15 -34.35 -7.63
CA CYS A 120 -45.11 -35.25 -6.48
C CYS A 120 -46.50 -35.43 -5.84
N MET A 121 -47.28 -34.34 -5.71
CA MET A 121 -48.63 -34.40 -5.16
C MET A 121 -49.60 -35.20 -6.03
N GLU A 122 -49.45 -35.16 -7.35
CA GLU A 122 -50.26 -35.94 -8.30
C GLU A 122 -49.97 -37.44 -8.22
N GLN A 123 -48.71 -37.81 -7.97
CA GLN A 123 -48.27 -39.20 -7.83
C GLN A 123 -48.67 -39.82 -6.49
N ASP A 124 -48.77 -39.00 -5.44
CA ASP A 124 -49.16 -39.47 -4.11
C ASP A 124 -50.68 -39.74 -4.03
N ARG A 125 -51.02 -40.99 -3.66
CA ARG A 125 -52.41 -41.46 -3.59
C ARG A 125 -53.31 -40.60 -2.68
N PHE A 126 -52.75 -39.99 -1.64
CA PHE A 126 -53.48 -39.17 -0.68
C PHE A 126 -53.62 -37.72 -1.12
N LEU A 127 -52.59 -37.17 -1.78
CA LEU A 127 -52.52 -35.75 -2.11
C LEU A 127 -53.11 -35.42 -3.49
N ARG A 128 -53.25 -36.42 -4.37
CA ARG A 128 -53.75 -36.25 -5.75
C ARG A 128 -55.20 -35.74 -5.87
N HIS A 129 -56.00 -35.86 -4.80
CA HIS A 129 -57.36 -35.29 -4.73
C HIS A 129 -57.47 -34.20 -3.66
N SER A 130 -56.33 -33.70 -3.16
CA SER A 130 -56.35 -32.65 -2.14
C SER A 130 -56.86 -31.33 -2.73
N LEU A 131 -57.62 -30.59 -1.93
CA LEU A 131 -58.09 -29.25 -2.31
C LEU A 131 -56.91 -28.32 -2.65
N THR A 132 -55.77 -28.51 -1.99
CA THR A 132 -54.54 -27.75 -2.23
C THR A 132 -54.00 -27.94 -3.65
N LEU A 133 -54.02 -29.18 -4.18
CA LEU A 133 -53.60 -29.46 -5.56
C LEU A 133 -54.54 -28.78 -6.57
N TYR A 134 -55.85 -28.91 -6.38
CA TYR A 134 -56.83 -28.27 -7.26
C TYR A 134 -56.71 -26.74 -7.27
N LYS A 135 -56.52 -26.11 -6.11
CA LYS A 135 -56.32 -24.66 -6.00
C LYS A 135 -55.03 -24.18 -6.66
N ALA A 136 -54.00 -25.01 -6.72
CA ALA A 136 -52.74 -24.67 -7.35
C ALA A 136 -52.75 -24.83 -8.88
N MET A 137 -53.79 -25.47 -9.45
CA MET A 137 -53.98 -25.68 -10.89
C MET A 137 -55.01 -24.71 -11.53
N LEU A 138 -55.62 -23.83 -10.73
CA LEU A 138 -56.52 -22.76 -11.18
C LEU A 138 -55.76 -21.44 -11.29
#